data_AF-A0AAE9DBK4-F1
#
_entry.id   AF-A0AAE9DBK4-F1
#
_cell.length_a   1.000
_cell.length_b   1.000
_cell.length_c   1.000
_cell.angle_alpha   90.00
_cell.angle_beta   90.00
_cell.angle_gamma   90.00
#
_symmetry.space_group_name_H-M   'P 1'
#
loop_
_entity.id
_entity.type
_entity.pdbx_description
1 polymer ?
#
loop_
_entity_poly.entity_id
_entity_poly.type
_entity_poly.pdbx_seq_one_letter_code
_entity_poly.pdbx_strand_id
1 'polypeptide(L)'
;MRLSQATKICASIVKNSQKTGFGPNRLHRKGTHFVGTEPPALKYHLLQDKKPNEEYGLQGTNHELPGTGKVHSKLPTKVHMKKDKVYAWCSCGYSGSQPLCDGSHNSIRTPDLKLKPVRFIPDKDMTVWLCNCKQTKNRPFCDGSHKLVADEDKKAGLFD
;
A
#
# COMPACT_ATOMS: atom_id res chain seq x y z
N MET A 1 62.34 60.52 -16.44
CA MET A 1 61.71 59.32 -17.01
C MET A 1 61.55 58.27 -15.93
N ARG A 2 60.29 57.87 -15.68
CA ARG A 2 59.79 56.60 -15.10
C ARG A 2 60.19 56.22 -13.66
N LEU A 3 59.31 56.63 -12.74
CA LEU A 3 59.02 56.01 -11.46
C LEU A 3 58.69 54.51 -11.65
N SER A 4 59.45 53.61 -11.04
CA SER A 4 59.13 52.20 -10.95
C SER A 4 58.03 51.99 -9.92
N GLN A 5 56.84 51.65 -10.39
CA GLN A 5 55.63 51.48 -9.60
C GLN A 5 55.73 50.27 -8.67
N ALA A 6 55.48 50.48 -7.38
CA ALA A 6 55.23 49.43 -6.41
C ALA A 6 53.98 48.64 -6.83
N THR A 7 54.17 47.36 -7.18
CA THR A 7 53.09 46.42 -7.46
C THR A 7 52.30 46.13 -6.18
N LYS A 8 51.14 46.74 -6.05
CA LYS A 8 50.13 46.36 -5.04
C LYS A 8 49.69 44.92 -5.33
N ILE A 9 50.11 44.00 -4.47
CA ILE A 9 49.55 42.64 -4.44
C ILE A 9 48.11 42.77 -3.94
N CYS A 10 47.18 42.80 -4.88
CA CYS A 10 45.76 42.80 -4.59
C CYS A 10 45.40 41.37 -4.14
N ALA A 11 45.46 41.12 -2.83
CA ALA A 11 44.90 39.91 -2.25
C ALA A 11 43.37 39.97 -2.42
N SER A 12 42.88 39.42 -3.53
CA SER A 12 41.46 39.23 -3.75
C SER A 12 40.98 38.21 -2.73
N ILE A 13 40.22 38.71 -1.75
CA ILE A 13 39.42 37.86 -0.86
C ILE A 13 38.44 37.12 -1.77
N VAL A 14 38.80 35.90 -2.17
CA VAL A 14 37.87 34.97 -2.82
C VAL A 14 36.81 34.69 -1.77
N LYS A 15 35.69 35.42 -1.86
CA LYS A 15 34.48 35.13 -1.10
C LYS A 15 34.16 33.67 -1.37
N ASN A 16 34.37 32.83 -0.37
CA ASN A 16 34.21 31.39 -0.43
C ASN A 16 32.79 31.10 -0.95
N SER A 17 32.68 30.79 -2.24
CA SER A 17 31.39 30.77 -2.93
C SER A 17 30.67 29.51 -2.48
N GLN A 18 29.58 29.64 -1.71
CA GLN A 18 28.76 28.49 -1.28
C GLN A 18 27.92 27.90 -2.43
N LYS A 19 28.40 27.99 -3.67
CA LYS A 19 27.77 27.46 -4.86
C LYS A 19 28.22 26.01 -5.05
N THR A 20 27.26 25.08 -5.07
CA THR A 20 27.54 23.65 -5.27
C THR A 20 27.18 23.24 -6.70
N GLY A 21 28.14 22.68 -7.43
CA GLY A 21 27.89 21.86 -8.64
C GLY A 21 28.32 22.43 -9.99
N PHE A 22 28.40 21.54 -10.98
CA PHE A 22 28.65 21.83 -12.39
C PHE A 22 27.40 21.43 -13.21
N GLY A 23 26.83 22.37 -13.96
CA GLY A 23 25.55 22.20 -14.67
C GLY A 23 24.67 23.45 -14.58
N PRO A 24 23.42 23.41 -15.11
CA PRO A 24 22.53 24.57 -15.19
C PRO A 24 22.18 25.21 -13.82
N ASN A 25 22.49 24.53 -12.71
CA ASN A 25 22.20 24.99 -11.35
C ASN A 25 23.39 25.62 -10.61
N ARG A 26 24.48 25.96 -11.32
CA ARG A 26 25.74 26.53 -10.77
C ARG A 26 25.58 27.82 -9.94
N LEU A 27 24.45 28.53 -10.04
CA LEU A 27 24.25 29.83 -9.38
C LEU A 27 23.60 29.76 -7.97
N HIS A 28 23.20 28.59 -7.48
CA HIS A 28 22.43 28.47 -6.23
C HIS A 28 23.32 28.52 -4.98
N ARG A 29 22.89 29.28 -3.95
CA ARG A 29 23.54 29.34 -2.63
C ARG A 29 22.99 28.23 -1.72
N LYS A 30 23.85 27.58 -0.93
CA LYS A 30 23.41 26.75 0.20
C LYS A 30 22.46 27.54 1.09
N GLY A 31 21.28 26.98 1.39
CA GLY A 31 20.30 27.54 2.33
C GLY A 31 19.10 28.27 1.72
N THR A 32 19.10 28.58 0.42
CA THR A 32 17.86 28.98 -0.28
C THR A 32 17.24 27.72 -0.87
N HIS A 33 16.17 27.23 -0.24
CA HIS A 33 15.54 25.95 -0.51
C HIS A 33 15.34 25.66 -2.00
N PHE A 34 16.09 24.67 -2.49
CA PHE A 34 15.73 23.88 -3.66
C PHE A 34 14.90 22.69 -3.17
N VAL A 35 13.96 22.20 -3.98
CA VAL A 35 13.03 21.10 -3.68
C VAL A 35 13.74 20.00 -2.87
N GLY A 36 13.44 19.98 -1.57
CA GLY A 36 14.34 19.45 -0.55
C GLY A 36 14.16 20.14 0.80
N THR A 37 12.95 20.62 1.13
CA THR A 37 12.51 20.34 2.50
C THR A 37 12.62 18.83 2.62
N GLU A 38 13.51 18.35 3.50
CA GLU A 38 13.46 16.96 3.91
C GLU A 38 12.01 16.71 4.25
N PRO A 39 11.30 15.86 3.49
CA PRO A 39 9.98 15.53 3.92
C PRO A 39 10.17 14.93 5.30
N PRO A 40 9.34 15.28 6.31
CA PRO A 40 9.43 14.63 7.60
C PRO A 40 9.51 13.12 7.33
N ALA A 41 10.37 12.41 8.04
CA ALA A 41 10.70 10.99 7.78
C ALA A 41 9.48 10.05 7.68
N LEU A 42 8.29 10.57 7.98
CA LEU A 42 6.96 9.99 7.82
C LEU A 42 6.37 10.04 6.39
N LYS A 43 7.06 10.53 5.34
CA LYS A 43 6.48 10.54 3.97
C LYS A 43 6.13 9.15 3.43
N TYR A 44 6.78 8.10 3.94
CA TYR A 44 6.54 6.71 3.52
C TYR A 44 5.55 5.95 4.41
N HIS A 45 4.96 6.60 5.42
CA HIS A 45 3.79 6.08 6.15
C HIS A 45 2.57 6.97 5.85
N LEU A 46 2.40 7.40 4.60
CA LEU A 46 1.08 7.80 4.12
C LEU A 46 0.23 6.54 4.05
N LEU A 47 -0.33 6.14 5.20
CA LEU A 47 -1.47 5.24 5.25
C LEU A 47 -2.53 5.90 4.38
N GLN A 48 -2.81 5.34 3.20
CA GLN A 48 -3.86 5.82 2.31
C GLN A 48 -5.11 6.12 3.13
N ASP A 49 -5.59 7.35 2.99
CA ASP A 49 -6.56 8.03 3.85
C ASP A 49 -7.52 7.05 4.54
N LYS A 50 -7.28 6.80 5.84
CA LYS A 50 -8.28 6.12 6.67
C LYS A 50 -9.54 6.96 6.61
N LYS A 51 -10.63 6.41 6.06
CA LYS A 51 -11.92 7.08 6.16
C LYS A 51 -12.30 7.08 7.65
N PRO A 52 -12.50 8.26 8.27
CA PRO A 52 -12.64 8.38 9.72
C PRO A 52 -13.93 7.77 10.30
N ASN A 53 -14.74 7.08 9.48
CA ASN A 53 -16.05 6.55 9.84
C ASN A 53 -16.25 5.07 9.46
N GLU A 54 -15.22 4.36 9.01
CA GLU A 54 -15.31 2.91 8.75
C GLU A 54 -14.65 2.15 9.90
N GLU A 55 -15.43 1.38 10.66
CA GLU A 55 -15.01 0.69 11.91
C GLU A 55 -13.77 -0.21 11.76
N TYR A 56 -13.47 -0.65 10.54
CA TYR A 56 -12.41 -1.62 10.24
C TYR A 56 -11.26 -1.02 9.41
N GLY A 57 -11.32 0.28 9.13
CA GLY A 57 -10.33 1.02 8.35
C GLY A 57 -10.08 0.43 6.97
N LEU A 58 -11.14 0.15 6.20
CA LEU A 58 -10.99 -0.32 4.83
C LEU A 58 -10.34 0.77 3.97
N GLN A 59 -9.49 0.34 3.03
CA GLN A 59 -8.79 1.22 2.11
C GLN A 59 -9.29 1.04 0.68
N GLY A 60 -9.66 2.16 0.05
CA GLY A 60 -10.11 2.21 -1.34
C GLY A 60 -11.48 1.55 -1.58
N THR A 61 -11.80 1.30 -2.86
CA THR A 61 -13.09 0.76 -3.32
C THR A 61 -13.01 -0.71 -3.74
N ASN A 62 -11.91 -1.42 -3.43
CA ASN A 62 -11.71 -2.81 -3.86
C ASN A 62 -12.78 -3.79 -3.31
N HIS A 63 -13.46 -3.42 -2.22
CA HIS A 63 -14.54 -4.19 -1.64
C HIS A 63 -15.83 -4.15 -2.48
N GLU A 64 -15.99 -3.13 -3.32
CA GLU A 64 -17.15 -2.93 -4.21
C GLU A 64 -16.96 -3.57 -5.60
N LEU A 65 -15.78 -4.16 -5.85
CA LEU A 65 -15.49 -4.72 -7.18
C LEU A 65 -16.47 -5.84 -7.55
N PRO A 66 -17.07 -5.77 -8.76
CA PRO A 66 -18.01 -6.77 -9.21
C PRO A 66 -17.31 -8.10 -9.52
N GLY A 67 -18.05 -9.20 -9.37
CA GLY A 67 -17.57 -10.55 -9.64
C GLY A 67 -16.95 -11.23 -8.42
N THR A 68 -17.15 -12.54 -8.29
CA THR A 68 -16.68 -13.36 -7.16
C THR A 68 -15.47 -14.20 -7.55
N GLY A 69 -14.62 -14.51 -6.57
CA GLY A 69 -13.44 -15.34 -6.75
C GLY A 69 -13.76 -16.83 -6.74
N LYS A 70 -12.71 -17.66 -6.93
CA LYS A 70 -12.80 -19.10 -6.73
C LYS A 70 -13.02 -19.41 -5.24
N VAL A 71 -13.84 -20.40 -4.95
CA VAL A 71 -14.03 -20.91 -3.59
C VAL A 71 -12.75 -21.63 -3.14
N HIS A 72 -12.15 -21.18 -2.04
CA HIS A 72 -10.99 -21.85 -1.42
C HIS A 72 -11.43 -22.78 -0.28
N SER A 73 -12.17 -22.25 0.69
CA SER A 73 -12.78 -23.07 1.76
C SER A 73 -14.17 -22.58 2.13
N LYS A 74 -15.01 -23.50 2.60
CA LYS A 74 -16.41 -23.25 2.98
C LYS A 74 -16.56 -22.75 4.42
N LEU A 75 -15.47 -22.68 5.17
CA LEU A 75 -15.46 -22.20 6.55
C LEU A 75 -14.75 -20.85 6.64
N PRO A 76 -15.26 -19.90 7.45
CA PRO A 76 -14.57 -18.64 7.69
C PRO A 76 -13.31 -18.86 8.53
N THR A 77 -12.32 -17.99 8.35
CA THR A 77 -11.07 -18.05 9.12
C THR A 77 -11.04 -16.93 10.16
N LYS A 78 -10.83 -17.30 11.42
CA LYS A 78 -10.62 -16.35 12.52
C LYS A 78 -9.22 -15.74 12.42
N VAL A 79 -9.13 -14.41 12.39
CA VAL A 79 -7.85 -13.70 12.30
C VAL A 79 -7.75 -12.68 13.42
N HIS A 80 -6.64 -12.74 14.17
CA HIS A 80 -6.27 -11.74 15.16
C HIS A 80 -5.54 -10.59 14.48
N MET A 81 -6.11 -9.39 14.60
CA MET A 81 -5.64 -8.19 13.96
C MET A 81 -5.04 -7.25 14.99
N LYS A 82 -3.84 -6.72 14.68
CA LYS A 82 -3.16 -5.71 15.50
C LYS A 82 -3.43 -4.32 14.94
N LYS A 83 -3.63 -3.36 15.82
CA LYS A 83 -3.79 -1.93 15.50
C LYS A 83 -2.69 -1.45 14.55
N ASP A 84 -3.09 -0.66 13.57
CA ASP A 84 -2.22 0.01 12.58
C ASP A 84 -1.38 -0.95 11.71
N LYS A 85 -1.62 -2.25 11.78
CA LYS A 85 -1.00 -3.23 10.88
C LYS A 85 -1.80 -3.36 9.60
N VAL A 86 -1.11 -3.32 8.46
CA VAL A 86 -1.74 -3.48 7.15
C VAL A 86 -2.05 -4.94 6.89
N TYR A 87 -3.30 -5.22 6.56
CA TYR A 87 -3.75 -6.53 6.11
C TYR A 87 -4.35 -6.41 4.71
N ALA A 88 -4.13 -7.45 3.89
CA ALA A 88 -4.70 -7.55 2.56
C ALA A 88 -5.46 -8.86 2.45
N TRP A 89 -6.79 -8.79 2.34
CA TRP A 89 -7.63 -9.96 2.11
C TRP A 89 -7.65 -10.32 0.62
N CYS A 90 -7.51 -11.61 0.34
CA CYS A 90 -7.55 -12.13 -1.02
C CYS A 90 -9.01 -12.24 -1.50
N SER A 91 -9.31 -11.63 -2.64
CA SER A 91 -10.62 -11.69 -3.30
C SER A 91 -10.68 -12.73 -4.43
N CYS A 92 -9.54 -13.14 -5.00
CA CYS A 92 -9.48 -14.04 -6.16
C CYS A 92 -9.61 -15.53 -5.83
N GLY A 93 -9.22 -15.97 -4.62
CA GLY A 93 -9.27 -17.37 -4.18
C GLY A 93 -8.08 -18.24 -4.57
N TYR A 94 -7.04 -17.65 -5.18
CA TYR A 94 -5.83 -18.36 -5.63
C TYR A 94 -4.61 -18.14 -4.72
N SER A 95 -4.79 -17.49 -3.58
CA SER A 95 -3.67 -17.24 -2.66
C SER A 95 -3.24 -18.53 -1.97
N GLY A 96 -1.93 -18.74 -1.84
CA GLY A 96 -1.37 -19.81 -1.00
C GLY A 96 -1.40 -19.47 0.49
N SER A 97 -1.52 -18.18 0.85
CA SER A 97 -1.54 -17.69 2.25
C SER A 97 -2.95 -17.28 2.71
N GLN A 98 -3.94 -18.08 2.34
CA GLN A 98 -5.34 -17.82 2.63
C GLN A 98 -5.58 -17.71 4.16
N PRO A 99 -6.31 -16.69 4.67
CA PRO A 99 -7.23 -15.75 4.00
C PRO A 99 -6.58 -14.50 3.38
N LEU A 100 -5.29 -14.29 3.58
CA LEU A 100 -4.57 -13.10 3.11
C LEU A 100 -4.13 -13.25 1.65
N CYS A 101 -3.76 -12.12 1.04
CA CYS A 101 -3.23 -12.06 -0.32
C CYS A 101 -1.70 -12.13 -0.31
N ASP A 102 -1.16 -13.02 -1.13
CA ASP A 102 0.26 -13.22 -1.42
C ASP A 102 0.73 -12.54 -2.71
N GLY A 103 -0.18 -11.95 -3.48
CA GLY A 103 0.11 -11.38 -4.80
C GLY A 103 -0.19 -12.31 -5.98
N SER A 104 -0.68 -13.53 -5.74
CA SER A 104 -0.98 -14.52 -6.79
C SER A 104 -1.99 -14.02 -7.82
N HIS A 105 -2.82 -13.01 -7.51
CA HIS A 105 -3.78 -12.40 -8.44
C HIS A 105 -3.16 -11.72 -9.67
N ASN A 106 -1.87 -11.37 -9.64
CA ASN A 106 -1.15 -10.82 -10.80
C ASN A 106 -0.29 -11.89 -11.50
N SER A 107 -0.34 -13.13 -11.04
CA SER A 107 0.47 -14.19 -11.61
C SER A 107 -0.11 -14.65 -12.94
N ILE A 108 0.75 -15.08 -13.86
CA ILE A 108 0.32 -15.61 -15.17
C ILE A 108 -0.49 -16.90 -15.07
N ARG A 109 -0.48 -17.58 -13.90
CA ARG A 109 -1.22 -18.81 -13.64
C ARG A 109 -2.65 -18.57 -13.21
N THR A 110 -2.98 -17.35 -12.78
CA THR A 110 -4.33 -16.98 -12.37
C THR A 110 -5.08 -16.35 -13.54
N PRO A 111 -6.37 -16.67 -13.73
CA PRO A 111 -7.17 -15.99 -14.74
C PRO A 111 -7.24 -14.49 -14.44
N ASP A 112 -7.37 -13.67 -15.49
CA ASP A 112 -7.54 -12.21 -15.41
C ASP A 112 -8.92 -11.85 -14.82
N LEU A 113 -9.09 -12.16 -13.55
CA LEU A 113 -10.16 -11.65 -12.71
C LEU A 113 -9.76 -10.21 -12.40
N LYS A 114 -10.58 -9.23 -12.83
CA LYS A 114 -10.45 -7.79 -12.48
C LYS A 114 -10.62 -7.51 -10.97
N LEU A 115 -10.40 -8.53 -10.13
CA LEU A 115 -10.47 -8.51 -8.69
C LEU A 115 -9.11 -8.11 -8.12
N LYS A 116 -9.15 -7.12 -7.25
CA LYS A 116 -7.98 -6.68 -6.48
C LYS A 116 -8.16 -7.07 -5.01
N PRO A 117 -7.08 -7.30 -4.26
CA PRO A 117 -7.18 -7.58 -2.84
C PRO A 117 -7.75 -6.38 -2.07
N VAL A 118 -8.56 -6.68 -1.04
CA VAL A 118 -9.13 -5.65 -0.17
C VAL A 118 -8.14 -5.36 0.94
N ARG A 119 -7.65 -4.13 1.00
CA ARG A 119 -6.70 -3.67 2.02
C ARG A 119 -7.48 -3.04 3.17
N PHE A 120 -7.06 -3.30 4.40
CA PHE A 120 -7.64 -2.67 5.58
C PHE A 120 -6.60 -2.54 6.69
N ILE A 121 -6.80 -1.53 7.54
CA ILE A 121 -5.94 -1.18 8.66
C ILE A 121 -6.83 -0.99 9.89
N PRO A 122 -6.81 -1.93 10.84
CA PRO A 122 -7.66 -1.85 12.02
C PRO A 122 -7.18 -0.72 12.96
N ASP A 123 -8.12 0.00 13.56
CA ASP A 123 -7.83 1.06 14.54
C ASP A 123 -7.56 0.53 15.95
N LYS A 124 -8.01 -0.69 16.22
CA LYS A 124 -7.94 -1.37 17.51
C LYS A 124 -7.48 -2.81 17.31
N ASP A 125 -6.90 -3.39 18.35
CA ASP A 125 -6.65 -4.83 18.39
C ASP A 125 -8.00 -5.54 18.45
N MET A 126 -8.31 -6.31 17.41
CA MET A 126 -9.60 -7.00 17.30
C MET A 126 -9.44 -8.36 16.65
N THR A 127 -10.46 -9.19 16.85
CA THR A 127 -10.51 -10.51 16.23
C THR A 127 -11.71 -10.55 15.31
N VAL A 128 -11.48 -10.84 14.03
CA VAL A 128 -12.53 -10.84 13.01
C VAL A 128 -12.56 -12.16 12.25
N TRP A 129 -13.72 -12.45 11.66
CA TRP A 129 -13.92 -13.61 10.81
C TRP A 129 -13.84 -13.19 9.35
N LEU A 130 -12.77 -13.60 8.67
CA LEU A 130 -12.58 -13.31 7.26
C LEU A 130 -13.22 -14.38 6.38
N CYS A 131 -13.78 -13.94 5.26
CA CYS A 131 -14.40 -14.83 4.30
C CYS A 131 -13.34 -15.66 3.54
N ASN A 132 -13.54 -16.97 3.50
CA ASN A 132 -12.68 -17.89 2.75
C ASN A 132 -13.34 -18.43 1.45
N CYS A 133 -14.67 -18.40 1.36
CA CYS A 133 -15.39 -18.87 0.18
C CYS A 133 -15.40 -17.86 -0.99
N LYS A 134 -15.09 -16.58 -0.72
CA LYS A 134 -15.07 -15.47 -1.70
C LYS A 134 -16.42 -15.13 -2.36
N GLN A 135 -17.50 -15.79 -1.93
CA GLN A 135 -18.88 -15.53 -2.35
C GLN A 135 -19.62 -14.55 -1.41
N THR A 136 -18.89 -13.86 -0.53
CA THR A 136 -19.50 -12.89 0.38
C THR A 136 -19.94 -11.62 -0.34
N LYS A 137 -21.09 -11.09 0.07
CA LYS A 137 -21.58 -9.77 -0.34
C LYS A 137 -20.89 -8.66 0.46
N ASN A 138 -20.44 -8.94 1.68
CA ASN A 138 -19.77 -7.97 2.55
C ASN A 138 -18.26 -8.27 2.65
N ARG A 139 -17.52 -7.95 1.57
CA ARG A 139 -16.06 -8.14 1.53
C ARG A 139 -15.39 -7.15 2.48
N PRO A 140 -14.45 -7.58 3.35
CA PRO A 140 -13.76 -8.88 3.43
C PRO A 140 -14.34 -9.88 4.46
N PHE A 141 -15.42 -9.51 5.15
CA PHE A 141 -15.96 -10.26 6.29
C PHE A 141 -16.86 -11.43 5.85
N CYS A 142 -17.14 -12.33 6.78
CA CYS A 142 -18.07 -13.43 6.56
C CYS A 142 -19.51 -13.00 6.86
N ASP A 143 -20.39 -13.12 5.86
CA ASP A 143 -21.84 -12.83 5.91
C ASP A 143 -22.70 -14.11 6.00
N GLY A 144 -22.09 -15.29 6.02
CA GLY A 144 -22.80 -16.57 6.04
C GLY A 144 -23.11 -17.16 4.65
N SER A 145 -22.77 -16.45 3.57
CA SER A 145 -22.96 -16.92 2.18
C SER A 145 -22.24 -18.23 1.87
N HIS A 146 -21.27 -18.64 2.69
CA HIS A 146 -20.59 -19.93 2.59
C HIS A 146 -21.51 -21.15 2.78
N LYS A 147 -22.65 -20.99 3.48
CA LYS A 147 -23.62 -22.07 3.68
C LYS A 147 -24.29 -22.48 2.37
N LEU A 148 -24.65 -21.50 1.54
CA LEU A 148 -25.27 -21.73 0.25
C LEU A 148 -24.35 -22.56 -0.66
N VAL A 149 -23.05 -22.23 -0.67
CA VAL A 149 -22.04 -23.00 -1.42
C VAL A 149 -21.95 -24.45 -0.92
N ALA A 150 -22.01 -24.65 0.40
CA ALA A 150 -21.99 -26.00 0.96
C ALA A 150 -23.23 -26.83 0.57
N ASP A 151 -24.39 -26.18 0.46
CA ASP A 151 -25.64 -26.85 0.04
C ASP A 151 -25.66 -27.15 -1.46
N GLU A 152 -25.09 -26.27 -2.30
CA GLU A 152 -24.91 -26.53 -3.74
C GLU A 152 -24.01 -27.75 -3.99
N ASP A 153 -22.90 -27.85 -3.26
CA ASP A 153 -21.98 -28.98 -3.39
C ASP A 153 -22.62 -30.31 -2.94
N LYS A 154 -23.47 -30.28 -1.90
CA LYS A 154 -24.25 -31.45 -1.47
C LYS A 154 -25.25 -31.88 -2.55
N LYS A 155 -25.94 -30.92 -3.18
CA LYS A 155 -26.86 -31.21 -4.30
C LYS A 155 -26.14 -31.79 -5.50
N ALA A 156 -24.89 -31.37 -5.74
CA ALA A 156 -24.07 -31.89 -6.82
C ALA A 156 -23.53 -33.31 -6.54
N GLY A 157 -23.77 -33.88 -5.35
CA GLY A 157 -23.22 -35.19 -4.95
C GLY A 157 -21.69 -35.18 -4.91
N LEU A 158 -21.06 -34.00 -4.74
CA LEU A 158 -19.60 -33.89 -4.77
C LEU A 158 -18.96 -34.33 -3.43
N PHE A 159 -19.78 -34.51 -2.40
CA PHE A 159 -19.38 -34.91 -1.06
C PHE A 159 -20.43 -35.86 -0.45
N ASP A 160 -20.60 -37.04 -1.06
CA ASP A 160 -21.15 -38.22 -0.38
C ASP A 160 -20.01 -39.07 0.21
#